data_AF-A0A7C9F714-F1
#
_entry.id   AF-A0A7C9F714-F1
#
_cell.length_a   1.000
_cell.length_b   1.000
_cell.length_c   1.000
_cell.angle_alpha   90.00
_cell.angle_beta   90.00
_cell.angle_gamma   90.00
#
_symmetry.space_group_name_H-M   'P 1'
#
loop_
_entity.id
_entity.type
_entity.pdbx_description
1 polymer ?
#
loop_
_entity_poly.entity_id
_entity_poly.type
_entity_poly.pdbx_seq_one_letter_code
_entity_poly.pdbx_strand_id
1 'polypeptide(L)'
;MMNRKTLRSISKFSSFFYAAITSIKVSFIGQIGSNEIFASLNLLSIGKWKKLNHGVPDLKIVNYAYILFLISQILSDLVNHSTLFDSARGLANIVVAIIVTSFLMSIILKRSENIIYFLIGLIVSYSFFGIETHTTEVEDMGFLKFRLAPILNASLLLIVYYLHKIGSNKLYQFLILIGYSIFCLLFDFRSNGIIFMLLAISVYSRNFFLTLSMTKVFPKLLIGAILFQVFYSIYVSEVLTGNIGGKHSRIQLALLENPYNPFNLLLVGRSGAYIAVLAIMDKPVFGHGSWAPDPGGKYTLLNYKLQQEDEKFAERFDRENGRLFIPSHSVILGAWVTAGFFGFISIVIIMFLFYKRAFLLLRFKSFANSPYYLIVIYYMASNFWTFLFSPLPHIRESIPITLAFVLVLFRKHENFEKVPTSSFI
;
A
#
# COMPACT_ATOMS: atom_id res chain seq x y z
N MET A 1 17.38 35.19 -2.66
CA MET A 1 17.38 34.00 -3.56
C MET A 1 18.18 32.90 -2.86
N MET A 2 17.56 31.80 -2.39
CA MET A 2 18.28 30.76 -1.64
C MET A 2 19.24 29.98 -2.56
N ASN A 3 20.46 29.70 -2.08
CA ASN A 3 21.45 28.91 -2.82
C ASN A 3 20.94 27.47 -3.09
N ARG A 4 21.26 26.91 -4.27
CA ARG A 4 20.92 25.54 -4.68
C ARG A 4 21.36 24.48 -3.65
N LYS A 5 22.47 24.68 -2.92
CA LYS A 5 22.90 23.77 -1.84
C LYS A 5 21.92 23.79 -0.66
N THR A 6 21.47 24.96 -0.23
CA THR A 6 20.51 25.13 0.86
C THR A 6 19.15 24.50 0.52
N LEU A 7 18.67 24.71 -0.71
CA LEU A 7 17.42 24.09 -1.19
C LEU A 7 17.47 22.56 -1.22
N ARG A 8 18.65 21.97 -1.47
CA ARG A 8 18.86 20.51 -1.43
C ARG A 8 18.82 19.97 -0.01
N SER A 9 19.50 20.64 0.92
CA SER A 9 19.50 20.21 2.34
C SER A 9 18.09 20.26 2.92
N ILE A 10 17.34 21.32 2.62
CA ILE A 10 15.94 21.47 3.06
C ILE A 10 15.06 20.33 2.53
N SER A 11 15.14 19.94 1.25
CA SER A 11 14.27 18.87 0.74
C SER A 11 14.58 17.51 1.34
N LYS A 12 15.87 17.23 1.61
CA LYS A 12 16.31 15.99 2.26
C LYS A 12 15.81 15.95 3.70
N PHE A 13 15.99 17.05 4.43
CA PHE A 13 15.49 17.21 5.79
C PHE A 13 13.96 17.09 5.86
N SER A 14 13.21 17.77 4.98
CA SER A 14 11.74 17.66 4.95
C SER A 14 11.26 16.23 4.69
N SER A 15 11.95 15.49 3.82
CA SER A 15 11.61 14.09 3.52
C SER A 15 11.88 13.17 4.72
N PHE A 16 13.03 13.35 5.38
CA PHE A 16 13.36 12.63 6.62
C PHE A 16 12.38 12.97 7.74
N PHE A 17 12.15 14.26 8.00
CA PHE A 17 11.31 14.74 9.08
C PHE A 17 9.86 14.29 8.92
N TYR A 18 9.30 14.39 7.71
CA TYR A 18 7.95 13.87 7.42
C TYR A 18 7.83 12.38 7.78
N ALA A 19 8.82 11.56 7.43
CA ALA A 19 8.80 10.14 7.73
C ALA A 19 9.06 9.85 9.21
N ALA A 20 9.96 10.58 9.87
CA ALA A 20 10.36 10.39 11.26
C ALA A 20 9.22 10.63 12.27
N ILE A 21 8.22 11.44 11.90
CA ILE A 21 7.07 11.76 12.74
C ILE A 21 5.80 11.01 12.31
N THR A 22 5.89 10.03 11.40
CA THR A 22 4.71 9.36 10.82
C THR A 22 3.93 8.51 11.83
N SER A 23 4.62 8.00 12.84
CA SER A 23 4.03 7.18 13.91
C SER A 23 3.32 8.01 14.98
N ILE A 24 3.56 9.32 15.04
CA ILE A 24 2.98 10.20 16.05
C ILE A 24 1.58 10.62 15.59
N LYS A 25 0.54 10.09 16.22
CA LYS A 25 -0.86 10.39 15.92
C LYS A 25 -1.43 11.38 16.96
N VAL A 26 -2.32 12.26 16.51
CA VAL A 26 -3.06 13.23 17.33
C VAL A 26 -4.54 13.00 17.10
N SER A 27 -5.30 12.93 18.19
CA SER A 27 -6.76 12.78 18.16
C SER A 27 -7.43 14.11 17.85
N PHE A 28 -7.81 14.33 16.60
CA PHE A 28 -8.58 15.50 16.15
C PHE A 28 -9.49 15.08 14.98
N ILE A 29 -10.81 15.00 15.22
CA ILE A 29 -11.81 14.48 14.26
C ILE A 29 -11.34 13.12 13.68
N GLY A 30 -11.16 12.15 14.58
CA GLY A 30 -10.45 10.90 14.29
C GLY A 30 -8.95 11.02 14.63
N GLN A 31 -8.13 10.20 13.99
CA GLN A 31 -6.67 10.24 14.14
C GLN A 31 -6.02 10.93 12.94
N ILE A 32 -5.23 11.97 13.21
CA ILE A 32 -4.42 12.69 12.23
C ILE A 32 -2.95 12.48 12.58
N GLY A 33 -2.13 12.18 11.58
CA GLY A 33 -0.69 12.04 11.76
C GLY A 33 0.03 13.38 11.88
N SER A 34 1.07 13.45 12.73
CA SER A 34 1.92 14.65 12.83
C SER A 34 2.60 14.99 11.50
N ASN A 35 2.88 13.97 10.70
CA ASN A 35 3.37 14.09 9.33
C ASN A 35 2.33 14.74 8.39
N GLU A 36 1.04 14.47 8.59
CA GLU A 36 -0.06 15.06 7.83
C GLU A 36 -0.24 16.55 8.16
N ILE A 37 -0.10 16.91 9.44
CA ILE A 37 -0.06 18.31 9.89
C ILE A 37 1.13 19.03 9.26
N PHE A 38 2.32 18.43 9.33
CA PHE A 38 3.53 18.98 8.72
C PHE A 38 3.36 19.19 7.20
N ALA A 39 2.79 18.21 6.49
CA ALA A 39 2.50 18.34 5.05
C ALA A 39 1.51 19.48 4.77
N SER A 40 0.45 19.58 5.57
CA SER A 40 -0.58 20.62 5.45
C SER A 40 0.02 22.02 5.61
N LEU A 41 0.80 22.25 6.68
CA LEU A 41 1.47 23.54 6.95
C LEU A 41 2.41 23.97 5.81
N ASN A 42 3.14 23.02 5.22
CA ASN A 42 4.07 23.33 4.14
C ASN A 42 3.40 23.59 2.78
N LEU A 43 2.16 23.12 2.60
CA LEU A 43 1.40 23.24 1.36
C LEU A 43 0.35 24.38 1.38
N LEU A 44 0.21 25.13 2.49
CA LEU A 44 -0.81 26.18 2.68
C LEU A 44 -0.88 27.25 1.57
N SER A 45 0.19 27.42 0.77
CA SER A 45 0.18 28.37 -0.34
C SER A 45 -0.51 27.78 -1.59
N ILE A 46 -1.74 28.22 -1.84
CA ILE A 46 -2.55 27.89 -3.05
C ILE A 46 -1.76 28.14 -4.35
N GLY A 47 -0.93 29.18 -4.39
CA GLY A 47 -0.06 29.48 -5.54
C GLY A 47 0.97 28.39 -5.83
N LYS A 48 1.57 27.79 -4.78
CA LYS A 48 2.50 26.65 -4.93
C LYS A 48 1.77 25.42 -5.46
N TRP A 49 0.54 25.18 -4.99
CA TRP A 49 -0.28 24.04 -5.44
C TRP A 49 -0.69 24.16 -6.91
N LYS A 50 -1.20 25.32 -7.33
CA LYS A 50 -1.53 25.59 -8.75
C LYS A 50 -0.31 25.39 -9.66
N LYS A 51 0.85 25.93 -9.27
CA LYS A 51 2.09 25.77 -10.02
C LYS A 51 2.53 24.30 -10.15
N LEU A 52 2.38 23.53 -9.07
CA LEU A 52 2.70 22.11 -9.05
C LEU A 52 1.78 21.30 -9.98
N ASN A 53 0.46 21.51 -9.89
CA ASN A 53 -0.52 20.83 -10.75
C ASN A 53 -0.34 21.18 -12.23
N HIS A 54 0.05 22.41 -12.55
CA HIS A 54 0.32 22.80 -13.93
C HIS A 54 1.62 22.18 -14.47
N GLY A 55 2.67 22.10 -13.63
CA GLY A 55 3.94 21.48 -14.02
C GLY A 55 3.90 19.95 -14.05
N VAL A 56 2.89 19.32 -13.44
CA VAL A 56 2.82 17.88 -13.25
C VAL A 56 1.47 17.29 -13.68
N PRO A 57 1.26 17.07 -15.00
CA PRO A 57 0.08 16.39 -15.54
C PRO A 57 -0.39 15.14 -14.78
N ASP A 58 0.51 14.26 -14.34
CA ASP A 58 0.11 13.04 -13.62
C ASP A 58 -0.48 13.36 -12.23
N LEU A 59 0.07 14.35 -11.52
CA LEU A 59 -0.48 14.82 -10.25
C LEU A 59 -1.85 15.47 -10.46
N LYS A 60 -2.05 16.20 -11.56
CA LYS A 60 -3.34 16.79 -11.90
C LYS A 60 -4.42 15.72 -12.06
N ILE A 61 -4.11 14.61 -12.73
CA ILE A 61 -5.04 13.46 -12.86
C ILE A 61 -5.36 12.86 -11.50
N VAL A 62 -4.34 12.63 -10.67
CA VAL A 62 -4.52 12.07 -9.30
C VAL A 62 -5.39 12.98 -8.44
N ASN A 63 -5.11 14.28 -8.44
CA ASN A 63 -5.88 15.26 -7.66
C ASN A 63 -7.33 15.36 -8.16
N TYR A 64 -7.58 15.28 -9.47
CA TYR A 64 -8.94 15.22 -9.99
C TYR A 64 -9.67 13.93 -9.61
N ALA A 65 -8.99 12.79 -9.61
CA ALA A 65 -9.58 11.54 -9.12
C ALA A 65 -9.94 11.66 -7.63
N TYR A 66 -9.07 12.22 -6.78
CA TYR A 66 -9.42 12.47 -5.38
C TYR A 66 -10.55 13.49 -5.20
N ILE A 67 -10.64 14.53 -6.03
CA ILE A 67 -11.75 15.49 -5.99
C ILE A 67 -13.07 14.82 -6.40
N LEU A 68 -13.04 13.96 -7.43
CA LEU A 68 -14.20 13.15 -7.80
C LEU A 68 -14.63 12.23 -6.65
N PHE A 69 -13.66 11.59 -5.99
CA PHE A 69 -13.92 10.78 -4.79
C PHE A 69 -14.55 11.62 -3.67
N LEU A 70 -14.00 12.81 -3.40
CA LEU A 70 -14.52 13.73 -2.38
C LEU A 70 -15.98 14.12 -2.66
N ILE A 71 -16.30 14.50 -3.89
CA ILE A 71 -17.67 14.84 -4.30
C ILE A 71 -18.59 13.63 -4.14
N SER A 72 -18.13 12.45 -4.57
CA SER A 72 -18.89 11.20 -4.41
C SER A 72 -19.16 10.86 -2.95
N GLN A 73 -18.19 11.08 -2.06
CA GLN A 73 -18.35 10.85 -0.62
C GLN A 73 -19.37 11.83 -0.03
N ILE A 74 -19.33 13.11 -0.40
CA ILE A 74 -20.32 14.10 0.06
C ILE A 74 -21.74 13.67 -0.36
N LEU A 75 -21.92 13.27 -1.63
CA LEU A 75 -23.22 12.81 -2.13
C LEU A 75 -23.68 11.53 -1.42
N SER A 76 -22.77 10.58 -1.20
CA SER A 76 -23.05 9.35 -0.45
C SER A 76 -23.52 9.64 0.98
N ASP A 77 -22.84 10.55 1.67
CA ASP A 77 -23.17 10.93 3.04
C ASP A 77 -24.54 11.61 3.14
N LEU A 78 -24.87 12.46 2.16
CA LEU A 78 -26.18 13.12 2.08
C LEU A 78 -27.31 12.10 1.84
N VAL A 79 -27.10 11.14 0.94
CA VAL A 79 -28.09 10.09 0.62
C VAL A 79 -28.27 9.10 1.77
N ASN A 80 -27.19 8.76 2.47
CA ASN A 80 -27.21 7.80 3.58
C ASN A 80 -27.44 8.44 4.95
N HIS A 81 -27.63 9.75 5.03
CA HIS A 81 -27.76 10.51 6.28
C HIS A 81 -26.65 10.19 7.30
N SER A 82 -25.40 10.12 6.81
CA SER A 82 -24.24 9.85 7.67
C SER A 82 -24.13 10.89 8.78
N THR A 83 -23.68 10.46 9.96
CA THR A 83 -23.50 11.39 11.08
C THR A 83 -22.44 12.44 10.73
N LEU A 84 -22.61 13.67 11.23
CA LEU A 84 -21.64 14.74 10.98
C LEU A 84 -20.20 14.34 11.37
N PHE A 85 -20.06 13.55 12.43
CA PHE A 85 -18.77 13.04 12.88
C PHE A 85 -18.16 12.05 11.87
N ASP A 86 -18.94 11.08 11.38
CA ASP A 86 -18.46 10.10 10.40
C ASP A 86 -18.13 10.77 9.08
N SER A 87 -19.00 11.66 8.61
CA SER A 87 -18.77 12.48 7.42
C SER A 87 -17.50 13.31 7.52
N ALA A 88 -17.29 14.01 8.63
CA ALA A 88 -16.07 14.79 8.83
C ALA A 88 -14.81 13.90 8.77
N ARG A 89 -14.84 12.71 9.37
CA ARG A 89 -13.73 11.74 9.30
C ARG A 89 -13.49 11.23 7.88
N GLY A 90 -14.54 10.88 7.14
CA GLY A 90 -14.45 10.38 5.77
C GLY A 90 -13.90 11.43 4.80
N LEU A 91 -14.42 12.65 4.87
CA LEU A 91 -13.95 13.77 4.06
C LEU A 91 -12.50 14.16 4.40
N ALA A 92 -12.16 14.19 5.70
CA ALA A 92 -10.79 14.48 6.13
C ALA A 92 -9.78 13.48 5.55
N ASN A 93 -10.13 12.19 5.48
CA ASN A 93 -9.25 11.16 4.90
C ASN A 93 -8.88 11.48 3.44
N ILE A 94 -9.86 11.90 2.63
CA ILE A 94 -9.67 12.24 1.21
C ILE A 94 -8.92 13.57 1.05
N VAL A 95 -9.29 14.59 1.82
CA VAL A 95 -8.62 15.91 1.77
C VAL A 95 -7.14 15.79 2.16
N VAL A 96 -6.85 15.04 3.22
CA VAL A 96 -5.45 14.80 3.64
C VAL A 96 -4.69 14.00 2.58
N ALA A 97 -5.32 13.03 1.89
CA ALA A 97 -4.69 12.33 0.77
C ALA A 97 -4.24 13.27 -0.36
N ILE A 98 -5.07 14.27 -0.72
CA ILE A 98 -4.72 15.30 -1.73
C ILE A 98 -3.50 16.11 -1.27
N ILE A 99 -3.53 16.57 -0.02
CA ILE A 99 -2.47 17.40 0.57
C ILE A 99 -1.16 16.62 0.63
N VAL A 100 -1.18 15.43 1.21
CA VAL A 100 0.00 14.58 1.42
C VAL A 100 0.61 14.18 0.08
N THR A 101 -0.21 13.75 -0.89
CA THR A 101 0.28 13.39 -2.23
C THR A 101 0.95 14.57 -2.92
N SER A 102 0.32 15.75 -2.88
CA SER A 102 0.86 16.97 -3.47
C SER A 102 2.16 17.41 -2.78
N PHE A 103 2.21 17.32 -1.44
CA PHE A 103 3.38 17.65 -0.64
C PHE A 103 4.56 16.73 -0.94
N LEU A 104 4.37 15.41 -0.88
CA LEU A 104 5.41 14.43 -1.16
C LEU A 104 5.93 14.55 -2.58
N MET A 105 5.04 14.77 -3.55
CA MET A 105 5.43 15.04 -4.93
C MET A 105 6.35 16.27 -5.02
N SER A 106 6.00 17.37 -4.34
CA SER A 106 6.80 18.60 -4.33
C SER A 106 8.21 18.41 -3.74
N ILE A 107 8.37 17.51 -2.77
CA ILE A 107 9.66 17.16 -2.17
C ILE A 107 10.45 16.25 -3.11
N ILE A 108 9.86 15.16 -3.60
CA ILE A 108 10.59 14.14 -4.38
C ILE A 108 10.98 14.67 -5.76
N LEU A 109 10.17 15.55 -6.37
CA LEU A 109 10.51 16.21 -7.63
C LEU A 109 11.88 16.90 -7.59
N LYS A 110 12.25 17.47 -6.44
CA LYS A 110 13.55 18.14 -6.27
C LYS A 110 14.70 17.15 -6.46
N ARG A 111 14.62 15.96 -5.85
CA ARG A 111 15.63 14.88 -5.93
C ARG A 111 15.00 13.51 -5.64
N SER A 112 15.29 12.52 -6.48
CA SER A 112 14.85 11.13 -6.29
C SER A 112 15.52 10.49 -5.07
N GLU A 113 16.72 10.97 -4.70
CA GLU A 113 17.41 10.59 -3.45
C GLU A 113 16.60 10.86 -2.19
N ASN A 114 15.59 11.75 -2.23
CA ASN A 114 14.77 12.04 -1.06
C ASN A 114 14.06 10.78 -0.53
N ILE A 115 13.80 9.78 -1.37
CA ILE A 115 13.27 8.48 -0.92
C ILE A 115 14.18 7.79 0.10
N ILE A 116 15.50 7.96 -0.01
CA ILE A 116 16.47 7.35 0.90
C ILE A 116 16.35 7.97 2.29
N TYR A 117 16.20 9.30 2.34
CA TYR A 117 15.97 10.03 3.58
C TYR A 117 14.60 9.73 4.18
N PHE A 118 13.59 9.50 3.34
CA PHE A 118 12.28 9.01 3.78
C PHE A 118 12.40 7.63 4.45
N LEU A 119 13.09 6.66 3.82
CA LEU A 119 13.29 5.33 4.40
C LEU A 119 14.06 5.38 5.73
N ILE A 120 15.09 6.22 5.83
CA ILE A 120 15.82 6.44 7.10
C ILE A 120 14.87 7.03 8.16
N GLY A 121 14.03 8.01 7.78
CA GLY A 121 13.02 8.57 8.68
C GLY A 121 12.00 7.53 9.16
N LEU A 122 11.56 6.60 8.30
CA LEU A 122 10.69 5.50 8.71
C LEU A 122 11.35 4.60 9.77
N ILE A 123 12.63 4.26 9.60
CA ILE A 123 13.38 3.46 10.59
C ILE A 123 13.39 4.18 11.94
N VAL A 124 13.63 5.50 11.95
CA VAL A 124 13.58 6.31 13.18
C VAL A 124 12.17 6.29 13.77
N SER A 125 11.14 6.57 12.96
CA SER A 125 9.75 6.63 13.44
C SER A 125 9.33 5.34 14.13
N TYR A 126 9.52 4.19 13.47
CA TYR A 126 9.09 2.90 14.01
C TYR A 126 9.97 2.41 15.17
N SER A 127 11.25 2.78 15.21
CA SER A 127 12.13 2.45 16.34
C SER A 127 11.68 3.16 17.61
N PHE A 128 11.47 4.49 17.55
CA PHE A 128 11.21 5.32 18.72
C PHE A 128 9.74 5.37 19.12
N PHE A 129 8.82 5.52 18.16
CA PHE A 129 7.40 5.74 18.45
C PHE A 129 6.54 4.49 18.23
N GLY A 130 7.05 3.48 17.51
CA GLY A 130 6.32 2.24 17.22
C GLY A 130 5.08 2.47 16.33
N ILE A 131 4.17 1.51 16.36
CA ILE A 131 2.78 1.66 15.87
C ILE A 131 1.91 1.49 17.12
N GLU A 132 0.95 2.39 17.34
CA GLU A 132 -0.07 2.22 18.38
C GLU A 132 -0.85 0.92 18.14
N THR A 133 -0.49 -0.15 18.85
CA THR A 133 -1.19 -1.44 18.82
C THR A 133 -2.23 -1.48 19.94
N HIS A 134 -3.24 -0.61 19.87
CA HIS A 134 -4.25 -0.52 20.94
C HIS A 134 -5.27 -1.67 20.99
N THR A 135 -5.22 -2.65 20.06
CA THR A 135 -6.25 -3.70 19.96
C THR A 135 -5.74 -5.09 19.64
N THR A 136 -4.43 -5.33 19.58
CA THR A 136 -3.94 -6.69 19.45
C THR A 136 -3.70 -7.21 20.85
N GLU A 137 -4.60 -8.09 21.33
CA GLU A 137 -4.18 -9.16 22.23
C GLU A 137 -2.80 -9.64 21.75
N VAL A 138 -1.90 -9.84 22.71
CA VAL A 138 -0.52 -10.26 22.47
C VAL A 138 -0.56 -11.67 21.89
N GLU A 139 -1.01 -11.81 20.64
CA GLU A 139 -0.66 -12.95 19.81
C GLU A 139 0.85 -12.89 19.62
N ASP A 140 1.50 -14.03 19.80
CA ASP A 140 2.96 -14.23 19.92
C ASP A 140 3.83 -13.56 18.83
N MET A 141 3.23 -12.99 17.78
CA MET A 141 3.91 -12.42 16.61
C MET A 141 3.49 -10.98 16.23
N GLY A 142 2.59 -10.33 16.99
CA GLY A 142 2.12 -8.97 16.70
C GLY A 142 3.26 -7.93 16.67
N PHE A 143 4.19 -8.04 17.63
CA PHE A 143 5.38 -7.19 17.70
C PHE A 143 6.26 -7.30 16.45
N LEU A 144 6.50 -8.53 15.96
CA LEU A 144 7.29 -8.74 14.75
C LEU A 144 6.60 -8.10 13.53
N LYS A 145 5.30 -8.38 13.36
CA LYS A 145 4.53 -7.95 12.18
C LYS A 145 4.38 -6.43 12.10
N PHE A 146 4.05 -5.79 13.22
CA PHE A 146 3.70 -4.36 13.21
C PHE A 146 4.86 -3.43 13.59
N ARG A 147 5.84 -3.87 14.38
CA ARG A 147 6.96 -3.00 14.78
C ARG A 147 8.26 -3.31 14.04
N LEU A 148 8.72 -4.56 14.11
CA LEU A 148 10.02 -4.92 13.53
C LEU A 148 10.00 -4.98 12.01
N ALA A 149 8.96 -5.55 11.40
CA ALA A 149 8.97 -5.78 9.98
C ALA A 149 9.00 -4.49 9.13
N PRO A 150 8.28 -3.40 9.47
CA PRO A 150 8.46 -2.11 8.78
C PRO A 150 9.90 -1.58 8.84
N ILE A 151 10.58 -1.74 9.99
CA ILE A 151 11.99 -1.34 10.17
C ILE A 151 12.89 -2.19 9.28
N LEU A 152 12.74 -3.51 9.32
CA LEU A 152 13.53 -4.45 8.51
C LEU A 152 13.31 -4.22 7.02
N ASN A 153 12.06 -3.99 6.60
CA ASN A 153 11.72 -3.67 5.21
C ASN A 153 12.47 -2.43 4.72
N ALA A 154 12.37 -1.32 5.46
CA ALA A 154 13.05 -0.08 5.10
C ALA A 154 14.59 -0.26 5.09
N SER A 155 15.12 -0.99 6.08
CA SER A 155 16.56 -1.25 6.21
C SER A 155 17.09 -2.09 5.05
N LEU A 156 16.38 -3.16 4.66
CA LEU A 156 16.77 -4.02 3.55
C LEU A 156 16.72 -3.29 2.20
N LEU A 157 15.72 -2.43 1.99
CA LEU A 157 15.67 -1.59 0.79
C LEU A 157 16.87 -0.63 0.71
N LEU A 158 17.30 -0.06 1.85
CA LEU A 158 18.50 0.77 1.92
C LEU A 158 19.78 -0.04 1.65
N ILE A 159 19.93 -1.20 2.31
CA ILE A 159 21.09 -2.09 2.11
C ILE A 159 21.22 -2.45 0.64
N VAL A 160 20.14 -2.93 0.02
CA VAL A 160 20.15 -3.35 -1.39
C VAL A 160 20.38 -2.17 -2.33
N TYR A 161 19.83 -0.99 -2.03
CA TYR A 161 20.12 0.24 -2.77
C TYR A 161 21.62 0.57 -2.76
N TYR A 162 22.26 0.53 -1.59
CA TYR A 162 23.68 0.85 -1.45
C TYR A 162 24.58 -0.24 -2.05
N LEU A 163 24.25 -1.52 -1.85
CA LEU A 163 24.96 -2.65 -2.47
C LEU A 163 24.95 -2.53 -4.00
N HIS A 164 23.82 -2.16 -4.60
CA HIS A 164 23.75 -1.93 -6.04
C HIS A 164 24.58 -0.70 -6.46
N LYS A 165 24.52 0.38 -5.69
CA LYS A 165 25.24 1.63 -5.98
C LYS A 165 26.77 1.46 -5.95
N ILE A 166 27.31 0.63 -5.06
CA ILE A 166 28.75 0.33 -4.99
C ILE A 166 29.19 -0.75 -6.00
N GLY A 167 28.27 -1.30 -6.80
CA GLY A 167 28.58 -2.35 -7.77
C GLY A 167 28.80 -3.73 -7.16
N SER A 168 28.25 -4.00 -5.97
CA SER A 168 28.36 -5.31 -5.31
C SER A 168 27.73 -6.44 -6.14
N ASN A 169 28.25 -7.65 -5.99
CA ASN A 169 27.78 -8.84 -6.69
C ASN A 169 26.27 -9.06 -6.45
N LYS A 170 25.53 -9.32 -7.53
CA LYS A 170 24.11 -9.67 -7.52
C LYS A 170 23.78 -10.81 -6.56
N LEU A 171 24.71 -11.74 -6.36
CA LEU A 171 24.54 -12.86 -5.43
C LEU A 171 24.29 -12.38 -3.99
N TYR A 172 25.00 -11.36 -3.50
CA TYR A 172 24.79 -10.85 -2.14
C TYR A 172 23.41 -10.19 -1.98
N GLN A 173 22.99 -9.40 -2.98
CA GLN A 173 21.65 -8.81 -2.98
C GLN A 173 20.57 -9.91 -2.95
N PHE A 174 20.75 -10.96 -3.75
CA PHE A 174 19.84 -12.11 -3.80
C PHE A 174 19.78 -12.85 -2.45
N LEU A 175 20.93 -13.22 -1.88
CA LEU A 175 21.00 -14.00 -0.64
C LEU A 175 20.35 -13.28 0.55
N ILE A 176 20.57 -11.97 0.67
CA ILE A 176 19.96 -11.17 1.74
C ILE A 176 18.43 -11.10 1.58
N LEU A 177 17.94 -10.89 0.35
CA LEU A 177 16.51 -10.80 0.07
C LEU A 177 15.79 -12.15 0.25
N ILE A 178 16.38 -13.24 -0.24
CA ILE A 178 15.78 -14.59 -0.09
C ILE A 178 15.84 -15.07 1.36
N GLY A 179 16.92 -14.77 2.09
CA GLY A 179 17.03 -15.07 3.52
C GLY A 179 15.93 -14.39 4.33
N TYR A 180 15.69 -13.10 4.08
CA TYR A 180 14.60 -12.38 4.74
C TYR A 180 13.20 -12.85 4.29
N SER A 181 13.04 -13.24 3.03
CA SER A 181 11.81 -13.86 2.55
C SER A 181 11.48 -15.14 3.31
N ILE A 182 12.45 -16.06 3.45
CA ILE A 182 12.28 -17.31 4.19
C ILE A 182 11.95 -17.01 5.65
N PHE A 183 12.68 -16.09 6.28
CA PHE A 183 12.37 -15.62 7.63
C PHE A 183 10.91 -15.17 7.77
N CYS A 184 10.42 -14.32 6.87
CA CYS A 184 9.03 -13.86 6.92
C CYS A 184 8.01 -15.01 6.77
N LEU A 185 8.30 -16.00 5.92
CA LEU A 185 7.41 -17.15 5.71
C LEU A 185 7.36 -18.06 6.95
N LEU A 186 8.49 -18.29 7.61
CA LEU A 186 8.58 -19.09 8.84
C LEU A 186 7.78 -18.47 9.99
N PHE A 187 7.77 -17.14 10.07
CA PHE A 187 7.12 -16.37 11.13
C PHE A 187 5.70 -15.86 10.76
N ASP A 188 5.03 -16.52 9.82
CA ASP A 188 3.65 -16.23 9.39
C ASP A 188 3.42 -14.79 8.90
N PHE A 189 4.44 -14.18 8.29
CA PHE A 189 4.35 -12.90 7.58
C PHE A 189 4.35 -13.10 6.06
N ARG A 190 3.35 -13.83 5.58
CA ARG A 190 3.29 -14.41 4.23
C ARG A 190 3.39 -13.40 3.09
N SER A 191 2.63 -12.30 3.16
CA SER A 191 2.61 -11.29 2.11
C SER A 191 3.98 -10.63 1.93
N ASN A 192 4.66 -10.32 3.03
CA ASN A 192 6.00 -9.75 3.00
C ASN A 192 7.04 -10.75 2.50
N GLY A 193 6.95 -12.02 2.94
CA GLY A 193 7.78 -13.10 2.41
C GLY A 193 7.70 -13.16 0.88
N ILE A 194 6.49 -13.22 0.32
CA ILE A 194 6.28 -13.27 -1.14
C ILE A 194 6.82 -12.00 -1.84
N ILE A 195 6.62 -10.82 -1.27
CA ILE A 195 7.16 -9.56 -1.82
C ILE A 195 8.69 -9.61 -1.89
N PHE A 196 9.36 -10.05 -0.82
CA PHE A 196 10.83 -10.13 -0.80
C PHE A 196 11.38 -11.26 -1.66
N MET A 197 10.65 -12.36 -1.82
CA MET A 197 10.95 -13.39 -2.80
C MET A 197 10.93 -12.84 -4.22
N LEU A 198 9.88 -12.06 -4.56
CA LEU A 198 9.77 -11.38 -5.85
C LEU A 198 10.94 -10.42 -6.08
N LEU A 199 11.36 -9.68 -5.04
CA LEU A 199 12.53 -8.81 -5.11
C LEU A 199 13.81 -9.60 -5.37
N ALA A 200 14.02 -10.73 -4.69
CA ALA A 200 15.18 -11.58 -4.89
C ALA A 200 15.26 -12.07 -6.35
N ILE A 201 14.16 -12.58 -6.90
CA ILE A 201 14.07 -12.99 -8.31
C ILE A 201 14.36 -11.80 -9.24
N SER A 202 13.87 -10.61 -8.89
CA SER A 202 14.05 -9.37 -9.65
C SER A 202 15.50 -8.88 -9.74
N VAL A 203 16.39 -9.35 -8.86
CA VAL A 203 17.83 -9.04 -8.94
C VAL A 203 18.44 -9.54 -10.26
N TYR A 204 18.06 -10.75 -10.69
CA TYR A 204 18.57 -11.37 -11.91
C TYR A 204 17.69 -11.09 -13.13
N SER A 205 16.41 -10.79 -12.94
CA SER A 205 15.45 -10.57 -14.02
C SER A 205 15.24 -9.08 -14.36
N ARG A 206 16.23 -8.21 -14.12
CA ARG A 206 16.14 -6.75 -14.41
C ARG A 206 15.78 -6.41 -15.85
N ASN A 207 16.21 -7.24 -16.80
CA ASN A 207 15.92 -7.08 -18.23
C ASN A 207 14.65 -7.82 -18.68
N PHE A 208 13.92 -8.46 -17.77
CA PHE A 208 12.72 -9.22 -18.07
C PHE A 208 11.64 -8.33 -18.70
N PHE A 209 11.39 -7.16 -18.12
CA PHE A 209 10.38 -6.22 -18.62
C PHE A 209 10.75 -5.59 -19.98
N LEU A 210 12.03 -5.57 -20.35
CA LEU A 210 12.50 -5.08 -21.65
C LEU A 210 12.19 -6.07 -22.79
N THR A 211 12.10 -7.37 -22.48
CA THR A 211 11.97 -8.45 -23.46
C THR A 211 10.57 -9.08 -23.46
N LEU A 212 9.65 -8.47 -22.71
CA LEU A 212 8.32 -8.98 -22.44
C LEU A 212 7.43 -8.86 -23.68
N SER A 213 7.22 -9.98 -24.38
CA SER A 213 6.20 -10.13 -25.42
C SER A 213 5.05 -10.97 -24.87
N MET A 214 3.80 -10.56 -25.10
CA MET A 214 2.60 -11.28 -24.63
C MET A 214 2.60 -12.75 -25.06
N THR A 215 3.11 -13.05 -26.26
CA THR A 215 3.23 -14.42 -26.79
C THR A 215 4.21 -15.31 -26.01
N LYS A 216 5.21 -14.71 -25.36
CA LYS A 216 6.24 -15.43 -24.57
C LYS A 216 5.94 -15.44 -23.07
N VAL A 217 4.94 -14.68 -22.62
CA VAL A 217 4.56 -14.52 -21.22
C VAL A 217 3.57 -15.60 -20.79
N PHE A 218 2.60 -15.94 -21.64
CA PHE A 218 1.59 -16.96 -21.34
C PHE A 218 2.19 -18.31 -20.88
N PRO A 219 3.13 -18.95 -21.61
CA PRO A 219 3.71 -20.22 -21.15
C PRO A 219 4.48 -20.08 -19.83
N LYS A 220 5.12 -18.94 -19.58
CA LYS A 220 5.82 -18.66 -18.31
C LYS A 220 4.84 -18.48 -17.15
N LEU A 221 3.71 -17.84 -17.39
CA LEU A 221 2.63 -17.72 -16.39
C LEU A 221 2.03 -19.08 -16.07
N LEU A 222 1.81 -19.94 -17.08
CA LEU A 222 1.31 -21.28 -16.88
C LEU A 222 2.27 -22.12 -16.03
N ILE A 223 3.56 -22.13 -16.36
CA ILE A 223 4.60 -22.79 -15.55
C ILE A 223 4.63 -22.21 -14.13
N GLY A 224 4.56 -20.88 -14.00
CA GLY A 224 4.51 -20.20 -12.71
C GLY A 224 3.29 -20.60 -11.87
N ALA A 225 2.12 -20.76 -12.50
CA ALA A 225 0.90 -21.18 -11.82
C ALA A 225 0.98 -22.65 -11.36
N ILE A 226 1.55 -23.53 -12.18
CA ILE A 226 1.79 -24.93 -11.80
C ILE A 226 2.76 -24.99 -10.62
N LEU A 227 3.89 -24.30 -10.70
CA LEU A 227 4.88 -24.23 -9.60
C LEU A 227 4.25 -23.65 -8.34
N PHE A 228 3.47 -22.57 -8.45
CA PHE A 228 2.75 -21.99 -7.32
C PHE A 228 1.84 -23.03 -6.66
N GLN A 229 1.05 -23.78 -7.43
CA GLN A 229 0.16 -24.79 -6.88
C GLN A 229 0.94 -25.92 -6.19
N VAL A 230 2.05 -26.38 -6.77
CA VAL A 230 2.91 -27.40 -6.16
C VAL A 230 3.47 -26.91 -4.82
N PHE A 231 4.07 -25.72 -4.79
CA PHE A 231 4.62 -25.15 -3.55
C PHE A 231 3.53 -24.84 -2.52
N TYR A 232 2.36 -24.40 -2.96
CA TYR A 232 1.21 -24.17 -2.09
C TYR A 232 0.75 -25.49 -1.44
N SER A 233 0.65 -26.58 -2.20
CA SER A 233 0.29 -27.88 -1.64
C SER A 233 1.31 -28.39 -0.61
N ILE A 234 2.61 -28.23 -0.88
CA ILE A 234 3.67 -28.56 0.10
C ILE A 234 3.49 -27.71 1.36
N TYR A 235 3.32 -26.40 1.19
CA TYR A 235 3.09 -25.48 2.32
C TYR A 235 1.89 -25.90 3.17
N VAL A 236 0.74 -26.21 2.55
CA VAL A 236 -0.47 -26.65 3.25
C VAL A 236 -0.21 -27.92 4.05
N SER A 237 0.45 -28.92 3.44
CA SER A 237 0.82 -30.16 4.12
C SER A 237 1.69 -29.89 5.35
N GLU A 238 2.76 -29.10 5.20
CA GLU A 238 3.70 -28.79 6.28
C GLU A 238 3.07 -27.95 7.41
N VAL A 239 2.09 -27.10 7.11
CA VAL A 239 1.35 -26.36 8.14
C VAL A 239 0.39 -27.28 8.89
N LEU A 240 -0.33 -28.16 8.20
CA LEU A 240 -1.28 -29.10 8.81
C LEU A 240 -0.59 -30.18 9.66
N THR A 241 0.60 -30.64 9.26
CA THR A 241 1.43 -31.54 10.08
C THR A 241 2.11 -30.84 11.26
N GLY A 242 2.09 -29.50 11.27
CA GLY A 242 2.65 -28.69 12.35
C GLY A 242 4.15 -28.45 12.28
N ASN A 243 4.79 -28.83 11.17
CA ASN A 243 6.23 -28.63 10.93
C ASN A 243 6.58 -27.16 10.73
N ILE A 244 5.70 -26.40 10.06
CA ILE A 244 5.89 -24.96 9.82
C ILE A 244 4.62 -24.17 10.18
N GLY A 245 4.75 -22.85 10.31
CA GLY A 245 3.63 -21.94 10.53
C GLY A 245 3.10 -21.88 11.97
N GLY A 246 2.47 -20.75 12.30
CA GLY A 246 1.91 -20.48 13.64
C GLY A 246 0.50 -21.01 13.85
N LYS A 247 0.02 -20.98 15.10
CA LYS A 247 -1.31 -21.47 15.53
C LYS A 247 -2.45 -20.93 14.63
N HIS A 248 -2.42 -19.64 14.34
CA HIS A 248 -3.39 -18.96 13.48
C HIS A 248 -3.46 -19.55 12.07
N SER A 249 -2.32 -19.89 11.46
CA SER A 249 -2.26 -20.49 10.12
C SER A 249 -2.90 -21.86 10.07
N ARG A 250 -2.67 -22.66 11.12
CA ARG A 250 -3.19 -24.03 11.23
C ARG A 250 -4.69 -24.03 11.40
N ILE A 251 -5.19 -23.18 12.31
CA ILE A 251 -6.63 -23.01 12.53
C ILE A 251 -7.30 -22.59 11.21
N GLN A 252 -6.78 -21.57 10.52
CA GLN A 252 -7.36 -21.13 9.25
C GLN A 252 -7.41 -22.23 8.19
N LEU A 253 -6.34 -23.01 8.01
CA LEU A 253 -6.32 -24.09 7.01
C LEU A 253 -7.21 -25.27 7.42
N ALA A 254 -7.28 -25.60 8.71
CA ALA A 254 -8.12 -26.67 9.23
C ALA A 254 -9.62 -26.39 9.08
N LEU A 255 -10.02 -25.11 9.02
CA LEU A 255 -11.40 -24.68 8.81
C LEU A 255 -11.86 -24.78 7.34
N LEU A 256 -10.96 -25.03 6.39
CA LEU A 256 -11.30 -25.06 4.96
C LEU A 256 -11.84 -26.42 4.53
N GLU A 257 -12.93 -26.42 3.75
CA GLU A 257 -13.43 -27.64 3.09
C GLU A 257 -12.36 -28.30 2.20
N ASN A 258 -11.55 -27.49 1.53
CA ASN A 258 -10.39 -27.94 0.77
C ASN A 258 -9.21 -26.98 0.99
N PRO A 259 -8.26 -27.31 1.88
CA PRO A 259 -7.13 -26.44 2.18
C PRO A 259 -6.14 -26.33 1.01
N TYR A 260 -6.14 -27.30 0.08
CA TYR A 260 -5.29 -27.30 -1.11
C TYR A 260 -5.83 -26.43 -2.25
N ASN A 261 -7.05 -25.89 -2.11
CA ASN A 261 -7.57 -24.86 -2.99
C ASN A 261 -7.21 -23.45 -2.46
N PRO A 262 -6.31 -22.70 -3.10
CA PRO A 262 -5.90 -21.37 -2.63
C PRO A 262 -7.06 -20.35 -2.63
N PHE A 263 -8.11 -20.56 -3.44
CA PHE A 263 -9.30 -19.69 -3.43
C PHE A 263 -10.12 -19.83 -2.15
N ASN A 264 -10.20 -21.03 -1.57
CA ASN A 264 -10.91 -21.25 -0.30
C ASN A 264 -10.20 -20.52 0.84
N LEU A 265 -8.86 -20.58 0.86
CA LEU A 265 -8.06 -19.82 1.81
C LEU A 265 -8.24 -18.30 1.65
N LEU A 266 -8.37 -17.80 0.42
CA LEU A 266 -8.66 -16.38 0.20
C LEU A 266 -10.04 -15.99 0.71
N LEU A 267 -11.07 -16.83 0.54
CA LEU A 267 -12.42 -16.54 1.03
C LEU A 267 -12.49 -16.45 2.55
N VAL A 268 -11.86 -17.38 3.27
CA VAL A 268 -11.85 -17.36 4.75
C VAL A 268 -10.86 -16.33 5.28
N GLY A 269 -9.64 -16.29 4.74
CA GLY A 269 -8.58 -15.38 5.19
C GLY A 269 -8.78 -13.91 4.79
N ARG A 270 -9.70 -13.62 3.87
CA ARG A 270 -10.09 -12.27 3.42
C ARG A 270 -11.61 -12.13 3.31
N SER A 271 -12.35 -12.70 4.25
CA SER A 271 -13.81 -12.64 4.32
C SER A 271 -14.36 -11.21 4.16
N GLY A 272 -13.71 -10.20 4.74
CA GLY A 272 -14.10 -8.79 4.57
C GLY A 272 -14.14 -8.30 3.12
N ALA A 273 -13.31 -8.82 2.21
CA ALA A 273 -13.42 -8.46 0.79
C ALA A 273 -14.69 -9.03 0.16
N TYR A 274 -15.06 -10.26 0.50
CA TYR A 274 -16.30 -10.89 0.06
C TYR A 274 -17.53 -10.16 0.62
N ILE A 275 -17.51 -9.84 1.92
CA ILE A 275 -18.58 -9.07 2.58
C ILE A 275 -18.75 -7.69 1.94
N ALA A 276 -17.65 -7.01 1.60
CA ALA A 276 -17.70 -5.74 0.90
C ALA A 276 -18.39 -5.85 -0.46
N VAL A 277 -18.19 -6.94 -1.22
CA VAL A 277 -18.90 -7.16 -2.49
C VAL A 277 -20.41 -7.29 -2.27
N LEU A 278 -20.84 -8.03 -1.25
CA LEU A 278 -22.26 -8.15 -0.91
C LEU A 278 -22.87 -6.79 -0.51
N ALA A 279 -22.15 -5.99 0.27
CA ALA A 279 -22.57 -4.63 0.62
C ALA A 279 -22.67 -3.72 -0.62
N ILE A 280 -21.73 -3.84 -1.57
CA ILE A 280 -21.76 -3.09 -2.82
C ILE A 280 -22.99 -3.46 -3.65
N MET A 281 -23.34 -4.75 -3.72
CA MET A 281 -24.55 -5.20 -4.45
C MET A 281 -25.83 -4.59 -3.89
N ASP A 282 -25.89 -4.38 -2.57
CA ASP A 282 -27.05 -3.75 -1.92
C ASP A 282 -27.14 -2.24 -2.21
N LYS A 283 -26.00 -1.52 -2.34
CA LYS A 283 -25.96 -0.07 -2.63
C LYS A 283 -24.82 0.32 -3.60
N PRO A 284 -24.92 0.01 -4.90
CA PRO A 284 -23.79 0.12 -5.82
C PRO A 284 -23.45 1.57 -6.23
N VAL A 285 -24.46 2.44 -6.33
CA VAL A 285 -24.29 3.80 -6.90
C VAL A 285 -23.70 4.77 -5.89
N PHE A 286 -24.32 4.89 -4.71
CA PHE A 286 -23.90 5.83 -3.68
C PHE A 286 -23.14 5.16 -2.53
N GLY A 287 -23.15 3.83 -2.40
CA GLY A 287 -22.55 3.16 -1.25
C GLY A 287 -23.36 3.39 0.04
N HIS A 288 -22.71 3.19 1.18
CA HIS A 288 -23.29 3.19 2.52
C HIS A 288 -22.93 4.43 3.35
N GLY A 289 -22.23 5.42 2.77
CA GLY A 289 -21.80 6.61 3.49
C GLY A 289 -20.45 6.46 4.20
N SER A 290 -19.97 7.56 4.76
CA SER A 290 -18.71 7.63 5.49
C SER A 290 -18.68 6.64 6.64
N TRP A 291 -17.55 5.94 6.81
CA TRP A 291 -17.37 4.84 7.77
C TRP A 291 -18.30 3.63 7.58
N ALA A 292 -19.20 3.64 6.59
CA ALA A 292 -20.05 2.52 6.20
C ALA A 292 -20.73 1.84 7.41
N PRO A 293 -21.67 2.52 8.10
CA PRO A 293 -22.39 1.92 9.21
C PRO A 293 -23.10 0.63 8.78
N ASP A 294 -23.16 -0.35 9.69
CA ASP A 294 -23.85 -1.63 9.54
C ASP A 294 -24.97 -1.75 10.60
N PRO A 295 -26.10 -1.03 10.43
CA PRO A 295 -27.19 -1.07 11.39
C PRO A 295 -27.73 -2.50 11.53
N GLY A 296 -27.77 -3.01 12.77
CA GLY A 296 -28.19 -4.39 13.04
C GLY A 296 -27.13 -5.46 12.74
N GLY A 297 -25.94 -5.07 12.26
CA GLY A 297 -24.79 -5.97 12.17
C GLY A 297 -24.89 -7.05 11.10
N LYS A 298 -25.71 -6.87 10.06
CA LYS A 298 -25.94 -7.88 8.99
C LYS A 298 -24.61 -8.38 8.40
N TYR A 299 -23.76 -7.45 7.98
CA TYR A 299 -22.50 -7.76 7.30
C TYR A 299 -21.43 -8.24 8.29
N THR A 300 -21.43 -7.66 9.48
CA THR A 300 -20.52 -8.05 10.57
C THR A 300 -20.80 -9.48 11.03
N LEU A 301 -22.06 -9.86 11.23
CA LEU A 301 -22.46 -11.23 11.57
C LEU A 301 -22.07 -12.21 10.46
N LEU A 302 -22.31 -11.85 9.19
CA LEU A 302 -21.92 -12.71 8.07
C LEU A 302 -20.39 -12.90 8.02
N ASN A 303 -19.61 -11.87 8.34
CA ASN A 303 -18.16 -12.00 8.47
C ASN A 303 -17.75 -12.99 9.56
N TYR A 304 -18.38 -12.93 10.73
CA TYR A 304 -18.13 -13.87 11.83
C TYR A 304 -18.51 -15.31 11.47
N LYS A 305 -19.66 -15.51 10.80
CA LYS A 305 -20.09 -16.83 10.32
C LYS A 305 -19.10 -17.46 9.34
N LEU A 306 -18.54 -16.67 8.42
CA LEU A 306 -17.51 -17.15 7.48
C LEU A 306 -16.21 -17.57 8.17
N GLN A 307 -15.94 -17.02 9.36
CA GLN A 307 -14.77 -17.35 10.16
C GLN A 307 -15.05 -18.44 11.21
N GLN A 308 -16.30 -18.95 11.28
CA GLN A 308 -16.77 -19.85 12.34
C GLN A 308 -16.58 -19.28 13.75
N GLU A 309 -16.81 -17.97 13.88
CA GLU A 309 -16.66 -17.20 15.12
C GLU A 309 -17.97 -16.46 15.48
N ASP A 310 -19.13 -17.00 15.12
CA ASP A 310 -20.43 -16.38 15.35
C ASP A 310 -20.74 -16.14 16.82
N GLU A 311 -20.19 -16.96 17.72
CA GLU A 311 -20.27 -16.76 19.17
C GLU A 311 -19.68 -15.41 19.62
N LYS A 312 -18.65 -14.88 18.92
CA LYS A 312 -18.01 -13.59 19.23
C LYS A 312 -18.82 -12.37 18.77
N PHE A 313 -19.86 -12.58 17.96
CA PHE A 313 -20.66 -11.48 17.42
C PHE A 313 -21.40 -10.73 18.52
N ALA A 314 -22.06 -11.45 19.45
CA ALA A 314 -22.84 -10.85 20.53
C ALA A 314 -21.95 -9.98 21.42
N GLU A 315 -20.78 -10.51 21.83
CA GLU A 315 -19.80 -9.77 22.64
C GLU A 315 -19.38 -8.46 21.96
N ARG A 316 -19.08 -8.51 20.66
CA ARG A 316 -18.69 -7.30 19.92
C ARG A 316 -19.85 -6.33 19.75
N PHE A 317 -21.05 -6.83 19.48
CA PHE A 317 -22.24 -5.99 19.32
C PHE A 317 -22.50 -5.19 20.60
N ASP A 318 -22.40 -5.83 21.75
CA ASP A 318 -22.55 -5.20 23.06
C ASP A 318 -21.42 -4.21 23.35
N ARG A 319 -20.15 -4.61 23.12
CA ARG A 319 -18.97 -3.76 23.36
C ARG A 319 -19.00 -2.46 22.55
N GLU A 320 -19.46 -2.52 21.30
CA GLU A 320 -19.55 -1.37 20.42
C GLU A 320 -20.88 -0.60 20.58
N ASN A 321 -21.72 -0.95 21.57
CA ASN A 321 -23.05 -0.37 21.79
C ASN A 321 -23.92 -0.38 20.51
N GLY A 322 -23.86 -1.47 19.74
CA GLY A 322 -24.56 -1.63 18.47
C GLY A 322 -24.02 -0.79 17.31
N ARG A 323 -22.94 0.00 17.49
CA ARG A 323 -22.29 0.76 16.40
C ARG A 323 -21.29 -0.11 15.66
N LEU A 324 -21.80 -0.87 14.69
CA LEU A 324 -20.99 -1.70 13.81
C LEU A 324 -20.74 -1.00 12.46
N PHE A 325 -19.66 -1.43 11.80
CA PHE A 325 -19.25 -0.92 10.50
C PHE A 325 -19.01 -2.09 9.55
N ILE A 326 -19.35 -1.89 8.28
CA ILE A 326 -19.16 -2.90 7.24
C ILE A 326 -17.67 -3.20 7.13
N PRO A 327 -17.23 -4.46 7.33
CA PRO A 327 -15.82 -4.79 7.27
C PRO A 327 -15.33 -4.73 5.82
N SER A 328 -14.46 -3.77 5.51
CA SER A 328 -13.80 -3.67 4.20
C SER A 328 -12.29 -3.50 4.35
N HIS A 329 -11.53 -4.59 4.15
CA HIS A 329 -10.07 -4.56 4.11
C HIS A 329 -9.56 -4.44 2.67
N SER A 330 -9.99 -3.41 1.95
CA SER A 330 -9.57 -3.12 0.58
C SER A 330 -9.72 -1.63 0.31
N VAL A 331 -8.72 -0.98 -0.28
CA VAL A 331 -8.85 0.43 -0.65
C VAL A 331 -9.86 0.59 -1.78
N ILE A 332 -9.84 -0.33 -2.75
CA ILE A 332 -10.78 -0.30 -3.88
C ILE A 332 -12.21 -0.57 -3.40
N LEU A 333 -12.43 -1.69 -2.70
CA LEU A 333 -13.79 -2.04 -2.26
C LEU A 333 -14.26 -1.09 -1.16
N GLY A 334 -13.37 -0.64 -0.27
CA GLY A 334 -13.70 0.35 0.75
C GLY A 334 -14.16 1.68 0.16
N ALA A 335 -13.52 2.17 -0.91
CA ALA A 335 -13.97 3.36 -1.62
C ALA A 335 -15.35 3.16 -2.28
N TRP A 336 -15.64 1.95 -2.80
CA TRP A 336 -16.95 1.64 -3.35
C TRP A 336 -18.02 1.53 -2.25
N VAL A 337 -17.73 0.81 -1.17
CA VAL A 337 -18.64 0.65 -0.03
C VAL A 337 -18.98 2.01 0.58
N THR A 338 -18.03 2.93 0.70
CA THR A 338 -18.24 4.22 1.39
C THR A 338 -18.80 5.32 0.48
N ALA A 339 -18.29 5.46 -0.75
CA ALA A 339 -18.65 6.55 -1.66
C ALA A 339 -19.32 6.08 -2.97
N GLY A 340 -19.58 4.79 -3.13
CA GLY A 340 -20.26 4.27 -4.30
C GLY A 340 -19.40 4.19 -5.56
N PHE A 341 -20.06 4.10 -6.71
CA PHE A 341 -19.44 3.83 -8.00
C PHE A 341 -18.35 4.85 -8.38
N PHE A 342 -18.59 6.15 -8.15
CA PHE A 342 -17.58 7.17 -8.50
C PHE A 342 -16.39 7.18 -7.52
N GLY A 343 -16.58 6.76 -6.27
CA GLY A 343 -15.48 6.47 -5.35
C GLY A 343 -14.58 5.35 -5.86
N PHE A 344 -15.19 4.24 -6.29
CA PHE A 344 -14.48 3.12 -6.92
C PHE A 344 -13.69 3.55 -8.16
N ILE A 345 -14.33 4.23 -9.11
CA ILE A 345 -13.68 4.67 -10.35
C ILE A 345 -12.49 5.60 -10.05
N SER A 346 -12.62 6.48 -9.06
CA SER A 346 -11.54 7.38 -8.66
C SER A 346 -10.29 6.62 -8.20
N ILE A 347 -10.44 5.60 -7.36
CA ILE A 347 -9.32 4.76 -6.91
C ILE A 347 -8.77 3.92 -8.07
N VAL A 348 -9.63 3.37 -8.94
CA VAL A 348 -9.19 2.62 -10.12
C VAL A 348 -8.36 3.49 -11.05
N ILE A 349 -8.71 4.76 -11.26
CA ILE A 349 -7.91 5.71 -12.05
C ILE A 349 -6.52 5.90 -11.44
N ILE A 350 -6.44 6.11 -10.12
CA ILE A 350 -5.17 6.29 -9.41
C ILE A 350 -4.30 5.04 -9.52
N MET A 351 -4.89 3.86 -9.27
CA MET A 351 -4.22 2.57 -9.37
C MET A 351 -3.72 2.33 -10.80
N PHE A 352 -4.57 2.54 -11.80
CA PHE A 352 -4.22 2.37 -13.21
C PHE A 352 -3.08 3.29 -13.62
N LEU A 353 -3.13 4.57 -13.24
CA LEU A 353 -2.05 5.51 -13.53
C LEU A 353 -0.75 5.08 -12.87
N PHE A 354 -0.78 4.68 -11.59
CA PHE A 354 0.38 4.17 -10.88
C PHE A 354 1.03 3.01 -11.62
N TYR A 355 0.28 1.94 -11.92
CA TYR A 355 0.81 0.77 -12.60
C TYR A 355 1.25 1.07 -14.02
N LYS A 356 0.48 1.85 -14.78
CA LYS A 356 0.86 2.27 -16.13
C LYS A 356 2.24 2.94 -16.11
N ARG A 357 2.46 3.89 -15.20
CA ARG A 357 3.75 4.61 -15.11
C ARG A 357 4.87 3.71 -14.57
N ALA A 358 4.58 2.84 -13.61
CA ALA A 358 5.55 1.89 -13.07
C ALA A 358 6.02 0.89 -14.13
N PHE A 359 5.10 0.27 -14.88
CA PHE A 359 5.44 -0.65 -15.96
C PHE A 359 6.20 0.02 -17.10
N LEU A 360 5.82 1.24 -17.50
CA LEU A 360 6.59 2.00 -18.49
C LEU A 360 7.99 2.33 -17.99
N LEU A 361 8.14 2.72 -16.72
CA LEU A 361 9.43 2.99 -16.09
C LEU A 361 10.35 1.74 -16.12
N LEU A 362 9.81 0.55 -15.88
CA LEU A 362 10.56 -0.72 -15.97
C LEU A 362 11.01 -1.08 -17.39
N ARG A 363 10.43 -0.45 -18.42
CA ARG A 363 10.84 -0.62 -19.82
C ARG A 363 11.98 0.31 -20.25
N PHE A 364 12.36 1.27 -19.41
CA PHE A 364 13.50 2.14 -19.69
C PHE A 364 14.81 1.42 -19.37
N LYS A 365 15.68 1.27 -20.37
CA LYS A 365 17.00 0.62 -20.19
C LYS A 365 17.84 1.35 -19.15
N SER A 366 17.76 2.68 -19.17
CA SER A 366 18.40 3.57 -18.20
C SER A 366 17.93 3.31 -16.76
N PHE A 367 16.68 2.87 -16.59
CA PHE A 367 16.10 2.59 -15.27
C PHE A 367 16.37 1.15 -14.79
N ALA A 368 16.41 0.16 -15.68
CA ALA A 368 16.65 -1.23 -15.30
C ALA A 368 17.97 -1.43 -14.52
N ASN A 369 18.98 -0.61 -14.84
CA ASN A 369 20.29 -0.59 -14.16
C ASN A 369 20.37 0.39 -12.98
N SER A 370 19.29 1.09 -12.67
CA SER A 370 19.23 2.07 -11.58
C SER A 370 19.22 1.39 -10.20
N PRO A 371 19.86 1.97 -9.17
CA PRO A 371 19.75 1.48 -7.80
C PRO A 371 18.32 1.59 -7.24
N TYR A 372 17.44 2.37 -7.87
CA TYR A 372 16.04 2.51 -7.47
C TYR A 372 15.13 1.37 -7.99
N TYR A 373 15.63 0.50 -8.87
CA TYR A 373 14.83 -0.55 -9.52
C TYR A 373 14.09 -1.44 -8.51
N LEU A 374 14.81 -1.98 -7.52
CA LEU A 374 14.22 -2.90 -6.54
C LEU A 374 13.27 -2.19 -5.56
N ILE A 375 13.49 -0.89 -5.29
CA ILE A 375 12.56 -0.07 -4.50
C ILE A 375 11.24 0.11 -5.27
N VAL A 376 11.29 0.33 -6.58
CA VAL A 376 10.08 0.42 -7.41
C VAL A 376 9.34 -0.92 -7.45
N ILE A 377 10.03 -2.05 -7.63
CA ILE A 377 9.40 -3.38 -7.58
C ILE A 377 8.73 -3.63 -6.23
N TYR A 378 9.39 -3.27 -5.12
CA TYR A 378 8.81 -3.36 -3.79
C TYR A 378 7.52 -2.56 -3.67
N TYR A 379 7.53 -1.29 -4.06
CA TYR A 379 6.33 -0.46 -3.99
C TYR A 379 5.24 -0.91 -4.94
N MET A 380 5.56 -1.48 -6.11
CA MET A 380 4.56 -2.06 -7.00
C MET A 380 3.85 -3.25 -6.35
N ALA A 381 4.60 -4.18 -5.75
CA ALA A 381 4.06 -5.38 -5.12
C ALA A 381 3.33 -5.04 -3.81
N SER A 382 3.90 -4.15 -3.00
CA SER A 382 3.28 -3.66 -1.76
C SER A 382 2.00 -2.89 -2.04
N ASN A 383 1.97 -1.97 -3.02
CA ASN A 383 0.73 -1.29 -3.38
C ASN A 383 -0.32 -2.23 -3.97
N PHE A 384 0.08 -3.31 -4.65
CA PHE A 384 -0.88 -4.26 -5.21
C PHE A 384 -1.67 -4.88 -4.08
N TRP A 385 -0.95 -5.31 -3.05
CA TRP A 385 -1.54 -5.74 -1.80
C TRP A 385 -2.37 -4.64 -1.13
N THR A 386 -1.86 -3.41 -1.05
CA THR A 386 -2.57 -2.31 -0.39
C THR A 386 -3.91 -2.00 -1.06
N PHE A 387 -3.95 -1.92 -2.39
CA PHE A 387 -5.19 -1.62 -3.12
C PHE A 387 -6.25 -2.70 -2.89
N LEU A 388 -5.84 -3.97 -2.86
CA LEU A 388 -6.76 -5.11 -2.79
C LEU A 388 -7.13 -5.51 -1.36
N PHE A 389 -6.20 -5.42 -0.41
CA PHE A 389 -6.27 -6.12 0.88
C PHE A 389 -5.92 -5.26 2.09
N SER A 390 -5.85 -3.93 1.95
CA SER A 390 -5.58 -3.01 3.07
C SER A 390 -6.69 -1.97 3.21
N PRO A 391 -6.91 -1.41 4.42
CA PRO A 391 -8.05 -0.54 4.68
C PRO A 391 -7.95 0.81 3.95
N LEU A 392 -9.09 1.47 3.77
CA LEU A 392 -9.20 2.72 3.02
C LEU A 392 -8.23 3.86 3.46
N PRO A 393 -7.85 4.04 4.75
CA PRO A 393 -6.91 5.08 5.17
C PRO A 393 -5.54 5.05 4.47
N HIS A 394 -5.15 3.94 3.85
CA HIS A 394 -3.91 3.90 3.05
C HIS A 394 -3.86 4.90 1.89
N ILE A 395 -5.00 5.47 1.46
CA ILE A 395 -5.05 6.55 0.47
C ILE A 395 -4.28 7.81 0.91
N ARG A 396 -4.16 8.06 2.22
CA ARG A 396 -3.39 9.19 2.78
C ARG A 396 -2.07 8.77 3.43
N GLU A 397 -1.89 7.48 3.72
CA GLU A 397 -0.69 6.97 4.39
C GLU A 397 0.36 6.47 3.39
N SER A 398 0.21 5.24 2.87
CA SER A 398 1.26 4.58 2.07
C SER A 398 1.16 4.84 0.56
N ILE A 399 -0.03 5.02 0.00
CA ILE A 399 -0.21 5.26 -1.45
C ILE A 399 0.45 6.58 -1.90
N PRO A 400 0.35 7.70 -1.16
CA PRO A 400 0.94 8.97 -1.59
C PRO A 400 2.46 8.92 -1.85
N ILE A 401 3.23 8.27 -0.98
CA ILE A 401 4.69 8.22 -1.11
C ILE A 401 5.11 7.37 -2.31
N THR A 402 4.47 6.22 -2.49
CA THR A 402 4.77 5.29 -3.59
C THR A 402 4.39 5.89 -4.94
N LEU A 403 3.24 6.55 -5.00
CA LEU A 403 2.77 7.29 -6.17
C LEU A 403 3.74 8.43 -6.52
N ALA A 404 4.06 9.29 -5.56
CA ALA A 404 5.01 10.38 -5.77
C ALA A 404 6.37 9.87 -6.26
N PHE A 405 6.89 8.80 -5.67
CA PHE A 405 8.18 8.24 -6.05
C PHE A 405 8.21 7.71 -7.48
N VAL A 406 7.25 6.87 -7.86
CA VAL A 406 7.18 6.28 -9.21
C VAL A 406 6.98 7.36 -10.27
N LEU A 407 6.05 8.30 -10.05
CA LEU A 407 5.75 9.35 -11.01
C LEU A 407 6.93 10.29 -11.24
N VAL A 408 7.70 10.63 -10.20
CA VAL A 408 8.92 11.45 -10.34
C VAL A 408 10.01 10.70 -11.11
N LEU A 409 10.23 9.43 -10.81
CA LEU A 409 11.22 8.62 -11.52
C LEU A 409 10.84 8.44 -13.00
N PHE A 410 9.58 8.13 -13.27
CA PHE A 410 9.05 8.04 -14.64
C PHE A 410 9.36 9.30 -15.44
N ARG A 411 9.02 10.48 -14.91
CA ARG A 411 9.27 11.77 -15.59
C ARG A 411 10.75 12.05 -15.85
N LYS A 412 11.61 11.72 -14.88
CA LYS A 412 13.05 11.91 -15.06
C LYS A 412 13.56 11.06 -16.22
N HIS A 413 13.22 9.78 -16.23
CA HIS A 413 13.69 8.86 -17.26
C HIS A 413 13.02 9.07 -18.63
N GLU A 414 11.75 9.47 -18.66
CA GLU A 414 11.06 9.85 -19.90
C GLU A 414 11.76 11.03 -20.59
N ASN A 415 12.18 12.04 -19.82
CA ASN A 415 12.94 13.16 -20.37
C ASN A 415 14.34 12.73 -20.85
N PHE A 416 14.99 11.79 -20.17
CA PHE A 416 16.30 11.27 -20.61
C PHE A 416 16.21 10.48 -21.92
N GLU A 417 15.16 9.68 -22.12
CA GLU A 417 15.02 8.89 -23.36
C GLU A 417 14.48 9.70 -24.55
N LYS A 418 13.83 10.85 -24.31
CA LYS A 418 13.38 11.77 -25.37
C LYS A 418 14.47 12.73 -25.88
N VAL A 419 15.59 12.88 -25.17
CA VAL A 419 16.74 13.66 -25.66
C VAL A 419 17.54 12.76 -26.61
N PRO A 420 17.61 13.05 -27.92
CA PRO A 420 18.41 12.25 -28.83
C PRO A 420 19.87 12.31 -28.40
N THR A 421 20.50 11.14 -28.34
CA THR A 421 21.92 10.90 -28.00
C THR A 421 22.92 11.56 -28.96
N SER A 422 22.50 12.46 -29.85
CA SER A 422 23.34 13.18 -30.81
C SER A 422 23.86 14.53 -30.29
N SER A 423 23.60 14.91 -29.05
CA SER A 423 24.11 16.17 -28.47
C SER A 423 25.20 15.99 -27.40
N PHE A 424 25.82 14.80 -27.33
CA PHE A 424 26.92 14.50 -26.42
C PHE A 424 28.05 13.73 -27.13
N ILE A 425 28.47 14.22 -28.30
CA ILE A 425 29.81 14.01 -28.85
C ILE A 425 30.37 15.39 -29.16
#